data_AF-A0A066XW33-F1
#
_entry.id   AF-A0A066XW33-F1
#
_cell.length_a   1.000
_cell.length_b   1.000
_cell.length_c   1.000
_cell.angle_alpha   90.00
_cell.angle_beta   90.00
_cell.angle_gamma   90.00
#
_symmetry.space_group_name_H-M   'P 1'
#
loop_
_entity.id
_entity.type
_entity.pdbx_description
1 polymer ?
#
loop_
_entity_poly.entity_id
_entity_poly.type
_entity_poly.pdbx_seq_one_letter_code
_entity_poly.pdbx_strand_id
1 'polypeptide(L)'
;MSLSHGLFKPKEATNTMGEEQAFEEESDGLLMKPETLQYKGRRWSSLARYSTFISFSLNIIFTCLGLVYWIRAEYTTPSSYETGFDSDLEGIKSQIRLKHYDFAGGVQLDDSGKFFTDNDGHEYIAAPSPQVDDAWERLLIGLNIDLKEPGASVSEKTFQWPESGLYFTGLEVFHSLHCLNRLRQALYPDYYYDVFNNPDDPSREDHIGVYQKQPFGNYSQVHVLMNGRPLHQPPAASNTVPQ
;
A
#
# COMPACT_ATOMS: atom_id res chain seq x y z
N MET A 1 -80.88 2.78 -8.76
CA MET A 1 -80.26 1.44 -8.56
C MET A 1 -80.85 0.48 -9.59
N SER A 2 -79.96 -0.25 -10.28
CA SER A 2 -80.19 -1.38 -11.22
C SER A 2 -80.97 -1.10 -12.52
N LEU A 3 -80.38 -0.96 -13.72
CA LEU A 3 -79.56 -1.83 -14.60
C LEU A 3 -80.31 -2.87 -15.46
N SER A 4 -79.98 -2.80 -16.77
CA SER A 4 -79.98 -3.83 -17.83
C SER A 4 -81.33 -4.14 -18.51
N HIS A 5 -81.44 -4.49 -19.80
CA HIS A 5 -80.48 -4.97 -20.79
C HIS A 5 -81.10 -4.96 -22.22
N GLY A 6 -80.29 -4.86 -23.27
CA GLY A 6 -80.57 -5.33 -24.65
C GLY A 6 -81.30 -4.32 -25.57
N LEU A 7 -81.21 -4.34 -26.90
CA LEU A 7 -80.61 -5.29 -27.85
C LEU A 7 -80.62 -4.61 -29.25
N PHE A 8 -79.64 -4.98 -30.07
CA PHE A 8 -79.33 -4.53 -31.43
C PHE A 8 -80.40 -4.86 -32.50
N LYS A 9 -80.59 -3.99 -33.51
CA LYS A 9 -80.89 -4.34 -34.92
C LYS A 9 -80.58 -3.18 -35.89
N PRO A 10 -80.08 -3.44 -37.12
CA PRO A 10 -79.76 -2.43 -38.14
C PRO A 10 -80.75 -2.42 -39.32
N LYS A 11 -80.74 -1.34 -40.14
CA LYS A 11 -80.79 -1.34 -41.63
C LYS A 11 -80.96 0.07 -42.27
N GLU A 12 -80.12 0.33 -43.27
CA GLU A 12 -80.31 0.99 -44.59
C GLU A 12 -81.29 2.16 -44.80
N ALA A 13 -80.83 3.24 -45.46
CA ALA A 13 -81.10 3.54 -46.89
C ALA A 13 -80.87 5.03 -47.29
N THR A 14 -79.98 5.22 -48.28
CA THR A 14 -80.01 6.11 -49.47
C THR A 14 -80.71 7.49 -49.46
N ASN A 15 -79.96 8.51 -49.95
CA ASN A 15 -80.30 9.56 -50.96
C ASN A 15 -79.36 10.78 -50.73
N THR A 16 -78.90 11.60 -51.69
CA THR A 16 -79.02 11.73 -53.15
C THR A 16 -77.94 12.73 -53.61
N MET A 17 -77.60 12.66 -54.89
CA MET A 17 -76.53 13.32 -55.63
C MET A 17 -77.02 14.62 -56.31
N GLY A 18 -76.14 15.61 -56.49
CA GLY A 18 -76.30 16.83 -57.31
C GLY A 18 -75.32 17.90 -56.82
N GLU A 19 -74.56 18.65 -57.61
CA GLU A 19 -74.39 18.83 -59.07
C GLU A 19 -72.93 19.26 -59.29
N GLU A 20 -72.39 18.95 -60.47
CA GLU A 20 -71.04 19.30 -60.91
C GLU A 20 -71.12 20.37 -62.02
N GLN A 21 -70.08 21.20 -62.08
CA GLN A 21 -69.56 21.98 -63.22
C GLN A 21 -69.81 23.50 -63.21
N ALA A 22 -68.78 24.22 -62.73
CA ALA A 22 -68.45 25.58 -63.12
C ALA A 22 -67.03 25.57 -63.73
N PHE A 23 -66.90 26.11 -64.94
CA PHE A 23 -65.65 26.23 -65.69
C PHE A 23 -65.27 27.72 -65.81
N GLU A 24 -64.15 28.05 -65.19
CA GLU A 24 -63.04 28.98 -65.53
C GLU A 24 -63.25 30.24 -66.39
N GLU A 25 -62.83 31.40 -65.84
CA GLU A 25 -61.74 32.31 -66.31
C GLU A 25 -61.94 33.70 -65.67
N GLU A 26 -61.17 34.05 -64.65
CA GLU A 26 -59.91 34.83 -64.71
C GLU A 26 -60.14 36.37 -64.74
N SER A 27 -59.79 37.05 -63.64
CA SER A 27 -59.07 38.33 -63.74
C SER A 27 -58.36 38.64 -62.42
N ASP A 28 -57.07 38.37 -62.48
CA ASP A 28 -55.98 38.90 -61.67
C ASP A 28 -56.24 40.24 -61.01
N GLY A 29 -56.12 40.26 -59.69
CA GLY A 29 -55.95 41.52 -58.98
C GLY A 29 -56.00 41.39 -57.47
N LEU A 30 -55.25 40.48 -56.84
CA LEU A 30 -55.15 40.49 -55.37
C LEU A 30 -53.98 39.66 -54.82
N LEU A 31 -52.72 39.92 -55.22
CA LEU A 31 -51.57 39.54 -54.37
C LEU A 31 -50.46 40.59 -54.41
N MET A 32 -50.43 41.36 -53.33
CA MET A 32 -49.39 42.28 -52.92
C MET A 32 -48.03 41.56 -52.80
N LYS A 33 -47.01 42.09 -53.47
CA LYS A 33 -45.64 41.56 -53.48
C LYS A 33 -45.03 41.70 -52.07
N PRO A 34 -44.49 40.63 -51.45
CA PRO A 34 -43.87 40.78 -50.15
C PRO A 34 -42.55 41.54 -50.31
N GLU A 35 -42.45 42.62 -49.55
CA GLU A 35 -41.24 43.38 -49.32
C GLU A 35 -40.13 42.42 -48.86
N THR A 36 -39.00 42.43 -49.56
CA THR A 36 -37.88 41.55 -49.28
C THR A 36 -37.27 41.91 -47.93
N LEU A 37 -37.69 41.24 -46.86
CA LEU A 37 -36.89 41.12 -45.65
C LEU A 37 -35.60 40.40 -46.03
N GLN A 38 -34.52 41.16 -46.24
CA GLN A 38 -33.16 40.63 -46.30
C GLN A 38 -32.84 39.96 -44.96
N TYR A 39 -33.17 38.67 -44.87
CA TYR A 39 -32.82 37.83 -43.74
C TYR A 39 -31.30 37.72 -43.66
N LYS A 40 -30.73 38.25 -42.57
CA LYS A 40 -29.31 38.27 -42.22
C LYS A 40 -28.80 36.87 -41.85
N GLY A 41 -29.05 35.86 -42.70
CA GLY A 41 -28.83 34.44 -42.43
C GLY A 41 -27.39 33.93 -42.61
N ARG A 42 -26.42 34.79 -42.93
CA ARG A 42 -25.06 34.35 -43.30
C ARG A 42 -24.02 34.40 -42.17
N ARG A 43 -24.24 35.18 -41.09
CA ARG A 43 -23.28 35.28 -39.95
C ARG A 43 -23.40 34.15 -38.93
N TRP A 44 -24.57 33.52 -38.79
CA TRP A 44 -24.82 32.45 -37.82
C TRP A 44 -24.21 31.10 -38.22
N SER A 45 -24.04 30.83 -39.52
CA SER A 45 -23.46 29.58 -40.02
C SER A 45 -21.94 29.49 -39.83
N SER A 46 -21.23 30.64 -39.81
CA SER A 46 -19.78 30.65 -39.60
C SER A 46 -19.43 30.46 -38.12
N LEU A 47 -20.14 31.13 -37.20
CA LEU A 47 -19.97 30.93 -35.76
C LEU A 47 -20.35 29.52 -35.30
N ALA A 48 -21.40 28.94 -35.88
CA ALA A 48 -21.76 27.54 -35.64
C ALA A 48 -20.66 26.57 -36.10
N ARG A 49 -20.02 26.81 -37.25
CA ARG A 49 -18.88 26.00 -37.72
C ARG A 49 -17.69 26.10 -36.76
N TYR A 50 -17.33 27.30 -36.30
CA TYR A 50 -16.25 27.46 -35.32
C TYR A 50 -16.58 26.76 -33.99
N SER A 51 -17.83 26.84 -33.52
CA SER A 51 -18.29 26.12 -32.33
C SER A 51 -18.15 24.60 -32.49
N THR A 52 -18.54 24.04 -33.64
CA THR A 52 -18.36 22.59 -33.89
C THR A 52 -16.89 22.19 -33.98
N PHE A 53 -16.03 23.00 -34.61
CA PHE A 53 -14.58 22.72 -34.66
C PHE A 53 -13.91 22.81 -33.29
N ILE A 54 -14.29 23.78 -32.46
CA ILE A 54 -13.80 23.92 -31.09
C ILE A 54 -14.28 22.72 -30.26
N SER A 55 -15.54 22.32 -30.39
CA SER A 55 -16.08 21.17 -29.66
C SER A 55 -15.39 19.86 -30.05
N PHE A 56 -15.12 19.64 -31.34
CA PHE A 56 -14.38 18.45 -31.81
C PHE A 56 -12.94 18.45 -31.30
N SER A 57 -12.26 19.60 -31.37
CA SER A 57 -10.91 19.78 -30.84
C SER A 57 -10.85 19.52 -29.33
N LEU A 58 -11.80 20.05 -28.55
CA LEU A 58 -11.87 19.82 -27.12
C LEU A 58 -12.13 18.35 -26.78
N ASN A 59 -13.03 17.68 -27.51
CA ASN A 59 -13.26 16.25 -27.31
C ASN A 59 -12.00 15.43 -27.59
N ILE A 60 -11.28 15.72 -28.69
CA ILE A 60 -9.99 15.06 -28.97
C ILE A 60 -9.00 15.29 -27.83
N ILE A 61 -8.87 16.53 -27.34
CA ILE A 61 -7.97 16.85 -26.23
C ILE A 61 -8.36 16.07 -24.97
N PHE A 62 -9.64 16.03 -24.61
CA PHE A 62 -10.12 15.27 -23.45
C PHE A 62 -9.93 13.77 -23.62
N THR A 63 -10.12 13.22 -24.82
CA THR A 63 -9.84 11.81 -25.12
C THR A 63 -8.35 11.52 -25.01
N CYS A 64 -7.47 12.38 -25.53
CA CYS A 64 -6.02 12.22 -25.40
C CYS A 64 -5.56 12.32 -23.94
N LEU A 65 -6.07 13.30 -23.18
CA LEU A 65 -5.76 13.44 -21.76
C LEU A 65 -6.26 12.25 -20.94
N GLY A 66 -7.49 11.78 -21.22
CA GLY A 66 -8.06 10.59 -20.61
C GLY A 66 -7.26 9.33 -20.94
N LEU A 67 -6.81 9.19 -22.20
CA LEU A 67 -5.97 8.08 -22.64
C LEU A 67 -4.59 8.12 -21.95
N VAL A 68 -3.95 9.29 -21.85
CA VAL A 68 -2.68 9.45 -21.13
C VAL A 68 -2.84 9.15 -19.65
N TYR A 69 -3.93 9.62 -19.03
CA TYR A 69 -4.22 9.31 -17.63
C TYR A 69 -4.46 7.82 -17.41
N TRP A 70 -5.26 7.18 -18.27
CA TRP A 70 -5.54 5.74 -18.21
C TRP A 70 -4.27 4.91 -18.39
N ILE A 71 -3.46 5.24 -19.39
CA ILE A 71 -2.12 4.65 -19.60
C ILE A 71 -1.29 4.82 -18.33
N ARG A 72 -1.17 6.04 -17.80
CA ARG A 72 -0.37 6.26 -16.59
C ARG A 72 -0.87 5.46 -15.40
N ALA A 73 -2.18 5.41 -15.18
CA ALA A 73 -2.79 4.66 -14.09
C ALA A 73 -2.54 3.14 -14.23
N GLU A 74 -2.63 2.60 -15.45
CA GLU A 74 -2.38 1.19 -15.75
C GLU A 74 -0.90 0.82 -15.61
N TYR A 75 0.02 1.73 -15.95
CA TYR A 75 1.47 1.49 -15.88
C TYR A 75 2.13 1.94 -14.56
N THR A 76 1.43 2.68 -13.69
CA THR A 76 1.84 2.79 -12.29
C THR A 76 1.58 1.45 -11.61
N THR A 77 2.58 0.56 -11.66
CA THR A 77 2.59 -0.65 -10.86
C THR A 77 2.52 -0.23 -9.39
N PRO A 78 1.48 -0.64 -8.63
CA PRO A 78 1.45 -0.42 -7.19
C PRO A 78 2.70 -0.99 -6.55
N SER A 79 3.21 -0.33 -5.51
CA SER A 79 4.30 -0.88 -4.70
C SER A 79 3.90 -2.25 -4.17
N SER A 80 4.71 -3.25 -4.47
CA SER A 80 4.56 -4.62 -4.01
C SER A 80 5.91 -5.16 -3.56
N TYR A 81 5.96 -6.37 -3.00
CA TYR A 81 7.25 -6.98 -2.67
C TYR A 81 8.11 -7.28 -3.89
N GLU A 82 7.50 -7.45 -5.06
CA GLU A 82 8.17 -7.68 -6.35
C GLU A 82 8.72 -6.38 -6.96
N THR A 83 8.01 -5.26 -6.79
CA THR A 83 8.35 -3.96 -7.40
C THR A 83 9.03 -2.99 -6.43
N GLY A 84 9.00 -3.30 -5.14
CA GLY A 84 9.56 -2.49 -4.06
C GLY A 84 8.62 -1.38 -3.58
N PHE A 85 8.99 -0.77 -2.46
CA PHE A 85 8.31 0.36 -1.83
C PHE A 85 9.17 1.64 -1.92
N ASP A 86 8.53 2.80 -1.82
CA ASP A 86 9.21 4.10 -1.78
C ASP A 86 10.13 4.26 -0.56
N SER A 87 9.83 3.52 0.52
CA SER A 87 10.65 3.47 1.74
C SER A 87 11.86 2.55 1.62
N ASP A 88 11.98 1.75 0.57
CA ASP A 88 13.08 0.81 0.42
C ASP A 88 14.40 1.55 0.15
N LEU A 89 15.47 0.99 0.70
CA LEU A 89 16.82 1.49 0.48
C LEU A 89 17.23 1.27 -0.98
N GLU A 90 17.27 2.36 -1.76
CA GLU A 90 17.52 2.31 -3.22
C GLU A 90 18.79 1.53 -3.58
N GLY A 91 19.86 1.70 -2.80
CA GLY A 91 21.16 1.06 -3.03
C GLY A 91 21.16 -0.48 -2.92
N ILE A 92 20.15 -1.08 -2.27
CA ILE A 92 20.06 -2.53 -2.08
C ILE A 92 18.94 -3.19 -2.89
N LYS A 93 18.09 -2.44 -3.59
CA LYS A 93 16.96 -3.00 -4.37
C LYS A 93 17.41 -4.09 -5.35
N SER A 94 18.56 -3.89 -6.02
CA SER A 94 19.12 -4.89 -6.95
C SER A 94 19.59 -6.20 -6.28
N GLN A 95 19.77 -6.20 -4.96
CA GLN A 95 20.23 -7.35 -4.19
C GLN A 95 19.07 -8.11 -3.52
N ILE A 96 17.88 -7.52 -3.46
CA ILE A 96 16.70 -8.15 -2.85
C ILE A 96 16.14 -9.18 -3.83
N ARG A 97 15.95 -10.41 -3.35
CA ARG A 97 15.29 -11.48 -4.10
C ARG A 97 14.08 -11.98 -3.33
N LEU A 98 12.93 -12.03 -4.00
CA LEU A 98 11.73 -12.65 -3.45
C LEU A 98 11.88 -14.17 -3.49
N LYS A 99 11.62 -14.82 -2.36
CA LYS A 99 11.52 -16.27 -2.28
C LYS A 99 10.16 -16.63 -1.70
N HIS A 100 9.42 -17.47 -2.41
CA HIS A 100 8.19 -18.06 -1.87
C HIS A 100 8.57 -19.12 -0.86
N TYR A 101 7.95 -19.08 0.32
CA TYR A 101 8.17 -20.01 1.40
C TYR A 101 6.83 -20.42 1.99
N ASP A 102 6.62 -21.72 2.14
CA ASP A 102 5.47 -22.24 2.86
C ASP A 102 5.83 -22.29 4.35
N PHE A 103 5.13 -21.48 5.15
CA PHE A 103 5.35 -21.45 6.58
C PHE A 103 4.82 -22.75 7.21
N ALA A 104 5.67 -23.38 8.02
CA ALA A 104 5.34 -24.56 8.79
C ALA A 104 5.63 -24.31 10.29
N GLY A 105 5.33 -25.27 11.14
CA GLY A 105 5.36 -25.14 12.61
C GLY A 105 4.05 -24.57 13.19
N GLY A 106 3.00 -24.48 12.37
CA GLY A 106 1.68 -24.05 12.81
C GLY A 106 0.97 -25.12 13.62
N VAL A 107 0.09 -24.70 14.54
CA VAL A 107 -0.80 -25.61 15.26
C VAL A 107 -1.93 -26.03 14.32
N GLN A 108 -1.95 -27.31 13.96
CA GLN A 108 -2.95 -27.95 13.11
C GLN A 108 -3.90 -28.82 13.93
N LEU A 109 -5.05 -29.18 13.36
CA LEU A 109 -6.05 -30.05 13.98
C LEU A 109 -6.16 -31.34 13.17
N ASP A 110 -6.02 -32.50 13.82
CA ASP A 110 -6.22 -33.79 13.15
C ASP A 110 -7.71 -34.15 13.02
N ASP A 111 -8.01 -35.23 12.29
CA ASP A 111 -9.38 -35.73 12.07
C ASP A 111 -10.11 -36.10 13.38
N SER A 112 -9.37 -36.27 14.48
CA SER A 112 -9.92 -36.54 15.82
C SER A 112 -10.16 -35.28 16.65
N GLY A 113 -9.84 -34.10 16.11
CA GLY A 113 -9.96 -32.81 16.79
C GLY A 113 -8.81 -32.52 17.75
N LYS A 114 -7.69 -33.24 17.64
CA LYS A 114 -6.51 -33.02 18.49
C LYS A 114 -5.54 -32.07 17.81
N PHE A 115 -5.02 -31.13 18.59
CA PHE A 115 -3.97 -30.23 18.15
C PHE A 115 -2.63 -30.96 17.99
N PHE A 116 -1.98 -30.75 16.85
CA PHE A 116 -0.61 -31.19 16.58
C PHE A 116 0.15 -30.09 15.84
N THR A 117 1.47 -30.09 15.93
CA THR A 117 2.31 -29.28 15.05
C THR A 117 2.92 -30.21 14.02
N ASP A 118 3.09 -29.74 12.78
CA ASP A 118 3.98 -30.45 11.85
C ASP A 118 5.42 -30.42 12.41
N ASN A 119 6.26 -31.37 11.99
CA ASN A 119 7.64 -31.46 12.47
C ASN A 119 8.57 -30.41 11.84
N ASP A 120 8.03 -29.49 11.06
CA ASP A 120 8.81 -28.46 10.39
C ASP A 120 8.96 -27.22 11.30
N GLY A 121 10.10 -26.54 11.21
CA GLY A 121 10.44 -25.42 12.09
C GLY A 121 10.97 -25.80 13.48
N HIS A 122 11.00 -27.09 13.83
CA HIS A 122 11.61 -27.60 15.07
C HIS A 122 13.09 -27.21 15.23
N GLU A 123 13.78 -26.90 14.12
CA GLU A 123 15.17 -26.43 14.13
C GLU A 123 15.38 -25.14 14.95
N TYR A 124 14.35 -24.31 15.16
CA TYR A 124 14.46 -23.07 15.95
C TYR A 124 13.87 -23.16 17.36
N ILE A 125 13.03 -24.18 17.62
CA ILE A 125 12.22 -24.29 18.86
C ILE A 125 12.53 -25.53 19.71
N ALA A 126 13.52 -26.34 19.30
CA ALA A 126 13.94 -27.50 20.09
C ALA A 126 14.72 -27.11 21.36
N ALA A 127 14.93 -28.10 22.23
CA ALA A 127 15.75 -27.95 23.42
C ALA A 127 17.18 -27.48 23.05
N PRO A 128 17.91 -26.83 23.98
CA PRO A 128 19.25 -26.32 23.73
C PRO A 128 20.16 -27.40 23.14
N SER A 129 20.73 -27.09 21.98
CA SER A 129 21.65 -27.97 21.26
C SER A 129 22.43 -27.16 20.22
N PRO A 130 23.63 -27.61 19.83
CA PRO A 130 24.41 -26.92 18.79
C PRO A 130 23.64 -26.74 17.49
N GLN A 131 22.77 -27.70 17.13
CA GLN A 131 21.98 -27.63 15.90
C GLN A 131 20.98 -26.47 15.90
N VAL A 132 20.34 -26.20 17.05
CA VAL A 132 19.43 -25.06 17.22
C VAL A 132 20.21 -23.75 17.18
N ASP A 133 21.38 -23.72 17.82
CA ASP A 133 22.23 -22.53 17.84
C ASP A 133 22.72 -22.19 16.43
N ASP A 134 23.18 -23.18 15.66
CA ASP A 134 23.56 -23.03 14.25
C ASP A 134 22.40 -22.51 13.39
N ALA A 135 21.17 -22.99 13.64
CA ALA A 135 19.99 -22.54 12.92
C ALA A 135 19.72 -21.05 13.20
N TRP A 136 19.76 -20.63 14.46
CA TRP A 136 19.61 -19.22 14.86
C TRP A 136 20.74 -18.33 14.35
N GLU A 137 21.99 -18.79 14.36
CA GLU A 137 23.13 -18.04 13.82
C GLU A 137 22.96 -17.79 12.32
N ARG A 138 22.61 -18.83 11.55
CA ARG A 138 22.32 -18.69 10.12
C ARG A 138 21.15 -17.74 9.86
N LEU A 139 20.10 -17.79 10.67
CA LEU A 139 18.96 -16.90 10.56
C LEU A 139 19.34 -15.44 10.83
N LEU A 140 20.27 -15.18 11.74
CA LEU A 140 20.67 -13.84 12.17
C LEU A 140 21.90 -13.28 11.43
N ILE A 141 22.40 -13.95 10.39
CA ILE A 141 23.57 -13.49 9.63
C ILE A 141 23.41 -12.07 9.05
N GLY A 142 22.17 -11.68 8.76
CA GLY A 142 21.81 -10.36 8.23
C GLY A 142 21.47 -9.30 9.29
N LEU A 143 21.73 -9.57 10.58
CA LEU A 143 21.40 -8.65 11.67
C LEU A 143 22.05 -7.27 11.49
N ASN A 144 23.31 -7.26 11.08
CA ASN A 144 24.10 -6.06 10.88
C ASN A 144 24.46 -5.93 9.40
N ILE A 145 24.22 -4.74 8.84
CA ILE A 145 24.49 -4.40 7.46
C ILE A 145 25.37 -3.16 7.46
N ASP A 146 26.54 -3.24 6.82
CA ASP A 146 27.45 -2.11 6.68
C ASP A 146 27.32 -1.47 5.29
N LEU A 147 27.02 -0.19 5.27
CA LEU A 147 26.82 0.59 4.05
C LEU A 147 27.95 1.59 3.82
N LYS A 148 28.50 1.63 2.62
CA LYS A 148 29.57 2.57 2.28
C LYS A 148 29.05 4.01 2.08
N GLU A 149 27.92 4.15 1.39
CA GLU A 149 27.34 5.45 1.01
C GLU A 149 25.81 5.40 1.20
N PRO A 150 25.30 5.48 2.43
CA PRO A 150 23.90 5.17 2.72
C PRO A 150 22.93 6.34 2.45
N GLY A 151 23.44 7.48 1.96
CA GLY A 151 22.68 8.72 1.80
C GLY A 151 22.42 9.45 3.12
N ALA A 152 22.02 10.72 3.03
CA ALA A 152 21.87 11.62 4.18
C ALA A 152 20.86 11.12 5.23
N SER A 153 19.79 10.46 4.80
CA SER A 153 18.72 9.97 5.68
C SER A 153 19.20 8.91 6.68
N VAL A 154 20.26 8.16 6.34
CA VAL A 154 20.85 7.12 7.17
C VAL A 154 22.14 7.61 7.81
N SER A 155 23.03 8.28 7.06
CA SER A 155 24.35 8.69 7.56
C SER A 155 24.29 9.65 8.76
N GLU A 156 23.23 10.46 8.88
CA GLU A 156 23.05 11.39 10.00
C GLU A 156 22.42 10.75 11.25
N LYS A 157 21.86 9.54 11.13
CA LYS A 157 21.08 8.87 12.18
C LYS A 157 21.70 7.57 12.68
N THR A 158 22.83 7.18 12.12
CA THR A 158 23.49 5.93 12.44
C THR A 158 24.95 6.13 12.80
N PHE A 159 25.54 5.08 13.37
CA PHE A 159 26.95 5.01 13.70
C PHE A 159 27.79 4.75 12.44
N GLN A 160 28.94 5.42 12.36
CA GLN A 160 29.94 5.15 11.34
C GLN A 160 31.17 4.53 12.02
N TRP A 161 31.59 3.36 11.53
CA TRP A 161 32.77 2.66 12.01
C TRP A 161 34.03 3.51 11.78
N PRO A 162 34.79 3.86 12.82
CA PRO A 162 35.99 4.70 12.70
C PRO A 162 37.07 4.09 11.80
N GLU A 163 37.19 2.76 11.79
CA GLU A 163 38.26 2.04 11.09
C GLU A 163 37.94 1.84 9.60
N SER A 164 36.69 1.50 9.27
CA SER A 164 36.28 1.18 7.90
C SER A 164 35.60 2.34 7.19
N GLY A 165 35.09 3.33 7.93
CA GLY A 165 34.26 4.41 7.41
C GLY A 165 32.88 3.95 6.94
N LEU A 166 32.50 2.69 7.19
CA LEU A 166 31.17 2.18 6.83
C LEU A 166 30.12 2.60 7.85
N TYR A 167 28.90 2.79 7.39
CA TYR A 167 27.75 3.13 8.21
C TYR A 167 27.00 1.87 8.61
N PHE A 168 26.82 1.71 9.91
CA PHE A 168 26.08 0.61 10.50
C PHE A 168 24.58 0.73 10.21
N THR A 169 23.90 -0.34 9.86
CA THR A 169 22.44 -0.39 9.79
C THR A 169 21.94 -1.83 10.02
N GLY A 170 20.64 -2.02 10.10
CA GLY A 170 20.02 -3.33 10.29
C GLY A 170 18.53 -3.28 10.02
N LEU A 171 17.92 -4.43 9.72
CA LEU A 171 16.47 -4.53 9.58
C LEU A 171 15.84 -4.82 10.94
N GLU A 172 14.75 -4.12 11.24
CA GLU A 172 14.01 -4.28 12.51
C GLU A 172 13.59 -5.74 12.76
N VAL A 173 13.20 -6.48 11.71
CA VAL A 173 12.85 -7.90 11.83
C VAL A 173 14.00 -8.74 12.39
N PHE A 174 15.26 -8.50 12.00
CA PHE A 174 16.39 -9.23 12.54
C PHE A 174 16.68 -8.83 13.99
N HIS A 175 16.45 -7.56 14.35
CA HIS A 175 16.56 -7.12 15.74
C HIS A 175 15.52 -7.81 16.64
N SER A 176 14.27 -7.89 16.16
CA SER A 176 13.21 -8.63 16.84
C SER A 176 13.55 -10.12 17.02
N LEU A 177 14.09 -10.76 15.98
CA LEU A 177 14.55 -12.15 16.05
C LEU A 177 15.76 -12.33 16.99
N HIS A 178 16.70 -11.39 17.00
CA HIS A 178 17.84 -11.41 17.92
C HIS A 178 17.37 -11.39 19.37
N CYS A 179 16.47 -10.48 19.71
CA CYS A 179 15.90 -10.38 21.06
C CYS A 179 15.14 -11.67 21.44
N LEU A 180 14.39 -12.25 20.50
CA LEU A 180 13.72 -13.54 20.72
C LEU A 180 14.72 -14.68 20.99
N ASN A 181 15.85 -14.72 20.27
CA ASN A 181 16.91 -15.70 20.53
C ASN A 181 17.56 -15.50 21.90
N ARG A 182 17.82 -14.25 22.29
CA ARG A 182 18.34 -13.94 23.64
C ARG A 182 17.37 -14.38 24.73
N LEU A 183 16.06 -14.17 24.53
CA LEU A 183 15.03 -14.67 25.43
C LEU A 183 15.04 -16.20 25.50
N ARG A 184 15.09 -16.89 24.35
CA ARG A 184 15.20 -18.36 24.27
C ARG A 184 16.40 -18.87 25.08
N GLN A 185 17.58 -18.30 24.87
CA GLN A 185 18.81 -18.67 25.60
C GLN A 185 18.67 -18.40 27.10
N ALA A 186 18.02 -17.31 27.47
CA ALA A 186 17.80 -16.94 28.86
C ALA A 186 16.93 -17.91 29.66
N LEU A 187 16.09 -18.72 28.99
CA LEU A 187 15.28 -19.77 29.60
C LEU A 187 16.08 -21.03 29.98
N TYR A 188 17.33 -21.16 29.50
CA TYR A 188 18.19 -22.31 29.78
C TYR A 188 19.55 -21.87 30.35
N PRO A 189 19.57 -21.25 31.55
CA PRO A 189 20.79 -20.69 32.15
C PRO A 189 21.88 -21.74 32.44
N ASP A 190 21.49 -23.00 32.66
CA ASP A 190 22.45 -24.10 32.89
C ASP A 190 23.23 -24.48 31.63
N TYR A 191 22.64 -24.24 30.45
CA TYR A 191 23.28 -24.50 29.15
C TYR A 191 23.98 -23.26 28.61
N TYR A 192 23.32 -22.09 28.66
CA TYR A 192 23.84 -20.81 28.16
C TYR A 192 24.40 -19.94 29.29
N TYR A 193 25.39 -20.45 30.02
CA TYR A 193 25.93 -19.81 31.21
C TYR A 193 26.85 -18.61 30.92
N ASP A 194 27.36 -18.49 29.69
CA ASP A 194 28.36 -17.47 29.29
C ASP A 194 27.92 -16.55 28.15
N VAL A 195 26.75 -16.80 27.58
CA VAL A 195 26.18 -16.07 26.43
C VAL A 195 26.01 -14.56 26.66
N PHE A 196 25.92 -14.14 27.92
CA PHE A 196 25.79 -12.74 28.33
C PHE A 196 27.05 -12.17 28.99
N ASN A 197 28.18 -12.89 28.94
CA ASN A 197 29.43 -12.48 29.57
C ASN A 197 30.38 -11.75 28.61
N ASN A 198 30.02 -11.62 27.33
CA ASN A 198 30.81 -10.87 26.36
C ASN A 198 30.77 -9.37 26.71
N PRO A 199 31.91 -8.72 27.00
CA PRO A 199 31.94 -7.30 27.36
C PRO A 199 31.49 -6.36 26.24
N ASP A 200 31.53 -6.82 24.98
CA ASP A 200 31.08 -6.05 23.82
C ASP A 200 29.58 -6.21 23.52
N ASP A 201 28.91 -7.19 24.16
CA ASP A 201 27.47 -7.33 24.12
C ASP A 201 26.83 -6.60 25.32
N PRO A 202 25.63 -6.02 25.16
CA PRO A 202 24.87 -5.54 26.31
C PRO A 202 24.69 -6.66 27.34
N SER A 203 24.66 -6.28 28.62
CA SER A 203 24.49 -7.25 29.70
C SER A 203 23.14 -7.96 29.61
N ARG A 204 22.97 -9.07 30.32
CA ARG A 204 21.67 -9.75 30.43
C ARG A 204 20.60 -8.77 30.90
N GLU A 205 20.92 -7.94 31.88
CA GLU A 205 20.00 -6.95 32.46
C GLU A 205 19.62 -5.87 31.44
N ASP A 206 20.56 -5.43 30.61
CA ASP A 206 20.32 -4.43 29.57
C ASP A 206 19.52 -5.02 28.39
N HIS A 207 19.67 -6.32 28.09
CA HIS A 207 18.98 -6.99 26.98
C HIS A 207 17.56 -7.48 27.31
N ILE A 208 17.37 -8.16 28.45
CA ILE A 208 16.11 -8.83 28.78
C ILE A 208 15.50 -8.37 30.11
N GLY A 209 16.15 -7.45 30.82
CA GLY A 209 15.71 -6.96 32.11
C GLY A 209 16.04 -7.89 33.28
N VAL A 210 15.78 -7.39 34.49
CA VAL A 210 16.05 -8.13 35.74
C VAL A 210 14.82 -8.96 36.12
N TYR A 211 15.02 -10.25 36.38
CA TYR A 211 14.00 -11.09 37.03
C TYR A 211 13.97 -10.78 38.53
N GLN A 212 13.37 -9.64 38.91
CA GLN A 212 13.15 -9.35 40.32
C GLN A 212 11.93 -10.16 40.77
N LYS A 213 12.17 -11.19 41.60
CA LYS A 213 11.11 -11.99 42.23
C LYS A 213 10.35 -11.08 43.20
N GLN A 214 9.37 -10.33 42.71
CA GLN A 214 8.60 -9.43 43.55
C GLN A 214 7.72 -10.25 44.50
N PRO A 215 7.75 -9.99 45.82
CA PRO A 215 6.78 -10.57 46.73
C PRO A 215 5.42 -9.96 46.38
N PHE A 216 4.53 -10.78 45.82
CA PHE A 216 3.12 -10.52 45.49
C PHE A 216 2.62 -9.08 45.67
N GLY A 217 2.36 -8.38 44.56
CA GLY A 217 1.45 -7.23 44.55
C GLY A 217 1.92 -6.06 43.67
N ASN A 218 1.12 -5.79 42.65
CA ASN A 218 1.08 -4.60 41.78
C ASN A 218 2.07 -4.56 40.60
N TYR A 219 1.50 -4.88 39.43
CA TYR A 219 2.12 -4.71 38.11
C TYR A 219 2.48 -3.25 37.86
N SER A 220 3.77 -2.96 37.78
CA SER A 220 4.28 -1.77 37.10
C SER A 220 4.91 -2.22 35.79
N GLN A 221 4.34 -1.74 34.68
CA GLN A 221 4.85 -2.00 33.34
C GLN A 221 6.26 -1.40 33.23
N VAL A 222 7.27 -2.26 33.14
CA VAL A 222 8.66 -1.85 32.92
C VAL A 222 8.75 -1.36 31.47
N HIS A 223 8.82 -0.05 31.29
CA HIS A 223 9.21 0.53 30.01
C HIS A 223 10.69 0.22 29.78
N VAL A 224 10.98 -0.67 28.81
CA VAL A 224 12.33 -0.90 28.31
C VAL A 224 12.72 0.33 27.48
N LEU A 225 13.35 1.31 28.13
CA LEU A 225 14.02 2.41 27.44
C LEU A 225 15.48 1.98 27.20
N MET A 226 15.73 1.45 26.00
CA MET A 226 17.09 1.26 25.48
C MET A 226 17.69 2.64 25.17
N ASN A 227 18.17 3.36 26.20
CA ASN A 227 19.00 4.52 26.01
C ASN A 227 20.40 4.05 25.65
N GLY A 228 20.76 4.12 24.37
CA GLY A 228 22.13 3.91 23.91
C GLY A 228 23.09 4.80 24.71
N ARG A 229 24.03 4.20 25.45
CA ARG A 229 25.10 4.96 26.08
C ARG A 229 26.05 5.45 24.98
N PRO A 230 26.44 6.73 24.96
CA PRO A 230 27.53 7.15 24.09
C PRO A 230 28.84 6.55 24.61
N LEU A 231 29.48 5.72 23.79
CA LEU A 231 30.83 5.23 24.00
C LEU A 231 31.83 6.36 23.72
N HIS A 232 31.98 7.29 24.67
CA HIS A 232 33.24 8.01 24.89
C HIS A 232 33.18 8.79 26.21
N GLN A 233 33.86 8.28 27.23
CA GLN A 233 34.42 9.16 28.25
C GLN A 233 35.84 9.54 27.78
N PRO A 234 36.17 10.83 27.64
CA PRO A 234 37.56 11.24 27.42
C PRO A 234 38.41 10.88 28.65
N PRO A 235 39.72 10.62 28.48
CA PRO A 235 40.57 10.19 29.58
C PRO A 235 40.58 11.25 30.71
N ALA A 236 40.48 10.76 31.94
CA ALA A 236 40.47 11.59 33.14
C ALA A 236 41.71 12.49 33.20
N ALA A 237 41.47 13.79 33.39
CA ALA A 237 42.54 14.75 33.62
C ALA A 237 43.36 14.35 34.85
N SER A 238 44.67 14.17 34.63
CA SER A 238 45.68 13.98 35.68
C SER A 238 45.71 15.20 36.60
N ASN A 239 45.22 15.06 37.83
CA ASN A 239 45.39 16.05 38.88
C ASN A 239 46.81 15.96 39.45
N THR A 240 47.74 16.71 38.86
CA THR A 240 49.00 17.07 39.53
C THR A 240 48.74 18.27 40.45
N VAL A 241 48.84 18.05 41.76
CA VAL A 241 48.87 19.09 42.79
C VAL A 241 50.27 19.73 42.80
N PRO A 242 50.44 21.05 42.68
CA PRO A 242 51.72 21.68 42.95
C PRO A 242 51.88 21.93 44.46
N GLN A 243 53.11 21.73 44.93
CA GLN A 243 53.55 22.04 46.30
C GLN A 243 53.61 23.54 46.57
#